data_AF-A0A6N8HPR9-F1
#
_entry.id   AF-A0A6N8HPR9-F1
#
_cell.length_a   1.000
_cell.length_b   1.000
_cell.length_c   1.000
_cell.angle_alpha   90.00
_cell.angle_beta   90.00
_cell.angle_gamma   90.00
#
_symmetry.space_group_name_H-M   'P 1'
#
loop_
_entity.id
_entity.type
_entity.pdbx_description
1 polymer ?
#
loop_
_entity_poly.entity_id
_entity_poly.type
_entity_poly.pdbx_seq_one_letter_code
_entity_poly.pdbx_strand_id
1 'polypeptide(L)'
;MYSAVKVARDHALAGKGPVLIEALTYRFGPHTMSDDPTRYRKDEELEEWEQKDPLVRMNKYLEAKGLGAKNKVKKSTKHVNRKSNKQLLQLGKLTNKKSQTS
;
A
#
# COMPACT_ATOMS: atom_id res chain seq x y z
N MET A 1 -9.09 9.52 2.88
CA MET A 1 -8.20 9.20 4.01
C MET A 1 -7.41 10.41 4.51
N TYR A 2 -6.48 10.99 3.73
CA TYR A 2 -5.66 12.14 4.19
C TYR A 2 -6.49 13.28 4.83
N SER A 3 -7.54 13.75 4.16
CA SER A 3 -8.37 14.84 4.68
C SER A 3 -9.05 14.48 6.01
N ALA A 4 -9.60 13.26 6.13
CA ALA A 4 -10.24 12.79 7.36
C ALA A 4 -9.22 12.71 8.52
N VAL A 5 -8.04 12.15 8.26
CA VAL A 5 -6.95 12.08 9.25
C VAL A 5 -6.45 13.47 9.64
N LYS A 6 -6.32 14.39 8.69
CA LYS A 6 -5.91 15.77 8.97
C LYS A 6 -6.90 16.46 9.90
N VAL A 7 -8.20 16.37 9.60
CA VAL A 7 -9.25 16.96 10.45
C VAL A 7 -9.26 16.32 11.84
N ALA A 8 -9.17 15.00 11.93
CA ALA A 8 -9.12 14.29 13.20
C ALA A 8 -7.89 14.67 14.04
N ARG A 9 -6.73 14.81 13.40
CA ARG A 9 -5.50 15.27 14.04
C ARG A 9 -5.64 16.69 14.57
N ASP A 10 -6.14 17.61 13.75
CA ASP A 10 -6.29 19.02 14.16
C ASP A 10 -7.33 19.15 15.30
N HIS A 11 -8.38 18.32 15.30
CA HIS A 11 -9.34 18.21 16.39
C HIS A 11 -8.68 17.73 17.70
N ALA A 12 -7.92 16.64 17.64
CA ALA A 12 -7.24 16.09 18.81
C ALA A 12 -6.19 17.06 19.38
N LEU A 13 -5.41 17.74 18.52
CA LEU A 13 -4.41 18.72 18.94
C LEU A 13 -5.02 19.99 19.53
N ALA A 14 -6.24 20.34 19.15
CA ALA A 14 -6.99 21.42 19.77
C ALA A 14 -7.59 21.06 21.15
N GLY A 15 -7.25 19.88 21.71
CA GLY A 15 -7.73 19.45 23.02
C GLY A 15 -9.20 18.99 23.03
N LYS A 16 -9.80 18.72 21.87
CA LYS A 16 -11.23 18.38 21.75
C LYS A 16 -11.53 16.89 21.95
N GLY A 17 -10.51 16.09 22.23
CA GLY A 17 -10.61 14.65 22.48
C GLY A 17 -10.19 13.79 21.28
N PRO A 18 -10.18 12.45 21.45
CA PRO A 18 -9.81 11.52 20.40
C PRO A 18 -10.92 11.38 19.35
N VAL A 19 -10.53 10.96 18.13
CA VAL A 19 -11.45 10.68 17.02
C VAL A 19 -11.18 9.26 16.52
N LEU A 20 -12.24 8.45 16.40
CA LEU A 20 -12.19 7.15 15.73
C LEU A 20 -12.39 7.34 14.22
N ILE A 21 -11.52 6.74 13.41
CA ILE A 21 -11.68 6.66 11.96
C ILE A 21 -11.79 5.19 11.57
N GLU A 22 -12.92 4.80 10.99
CA GLU A 22 -13.08 3.49 10.37
C GLU A 22 -12.65 3.57 8.89
N ALA A 23 -11.57 2.86 8.55
CA ALA A 23 -11.03 2.79 7.20
C ALA A 23 -11.57 1.55 6.48
N LEU A 24 -12.73 1.69 5.83
CA LEU A 24 -13.32 0.63 5.01
C LEU A 24 -12.39 0.31 3.83
N THR A 25 -11.79 -0.87 3.87
CA THR A 25 -10.80 -1.34 2.89
C THR A 25 -10.90 -2.86 2.72
N TYR A 26 -10.22 -3.37 1.71
CA TYR A 26 -10.19 -4.80 1.40
C TYR A 26 -8.77 -5.35 1.35
N ARG A 27 -8.61 -6.61 1.78
CA ARG A 27 -7.34 -7.34 1.71
C ARG A 27 -7.36 -8.25 0.49
N PHE A 28 -6.75 -7.80 -0.61
CA PHE A 28 -6.69 -8.58 -1.85
C PHE A 28 -5.94 -9.90 -1.68
N GLY A 29 -4.81 -9.87 -0.98
CA GLY A 29 -4.02 -11.06 -0.68
C GLY A 29 -4.64 -11.98 0.39
N PRO A 30 -4.05 -13.16 0.58
CA PRO A 30 -4.41 -14.07 1.67
C PRO A 30 -4.12 -13.43 3.05
N HIS A 31 -4.66 -14.01 4.12
CA HIS A 31 -4.38 -13.54 5.48
C HIS A 31 -2.89 -13.65 5.83
N THR A 32 -2.29 -14.77 5.41
CA THR A 32 -0.88 -15.10 5.57
C THR A 32 -0.43 -15.94 4.37
N MET A 33 0.85 -16.30 4.32
CA MET A 33 1.40 -17.13 3.23
C MET A 33 0.89 -18.58 3.22
N SER A 34 0.37 -19.07 4.35
CA SER A 34 -0.16 -20.44 4.49
C SER A 34 -1.68 -20.51 4.34
N ASP A 35 -2.33 -19.38 4.05
CA ASP A 35 -3.78 -19.24 4.01
C ASP A 35 -4.30 -19.36 2.58
N ASP A 36 -5.43 -20.06 2.42
CA ASP A 36 -6.15 -20.20 1.16
C ASP A 36 -7.50 -19.48 1.27
N PRO A 37 -7.62 -18.28 0.66
CA PRO A 37 -8.79 -17.45 0.83
C PRO A 37 -10.02 -17.95 0.06
N THR A 38 -9.84 -18.82 -0.94
CA THR A 38 -10.95 -19.39 -1.72
C THR A 38 -11.94 -20.20 -0.86
N ARG A 39 -11.51 -20.59 0.34
CA ARG A 39 -12.32 -21.34 1.31
C ARG A 39 -13.39 -20.51 2.01
N TYR A 40 -13.25 -19.19 2.06
CA TYR A 40 -14.11 -18.34 2.89
C TYR A 40 -14.51 -17.01 2.23
N ARG A 41 -13.96 -16.68 1.06
CA ARG A 41 -14.39 -15.53 0.26
C ARG A 41 -14.76 -15.98 -1.15
N LYS A 42 -15.68 -15.26 -1.76
CA LYS A 42 -16.05 -15.50 -3.16
C LYS A 42 -15.26 -14.58 -4.08
N ASP A 43 -15.07 -15.02 -5.31
CA ASP A 43 -14.34 -14.23 -6.32
C ASP A 43 -15.11 -12.96 -6.69
N GLU A 44 -16.45 -12.98 -6.65
CA GLU A 44 -17.25 -11.78 -6.95
C GLU A 44 -17.01 -10.65 -5.93
N GLU A 45 -16.81 -11.00 -4.66
CA GLU A 45 -16.45 -10.02 -3.64
C GLU A 45 -15.10 -9.37 -3.96
N LEU A 46 -14.11 -10.17 -4.38
CA LEU A 46 -12.80 -9.66 -4.78
C LEU A 46 -12.93 -8.70 -5.97
N GLU A 47 -13.65 -9.10 -7.01
CA GLU A 47 -13.88 -8.28 -8.21
C GLU A 47 -14.53 -6.93 -7.89
N GLU A 48 -15.54 -6.91 -7.02
CA GLU A 48 -16.18 -5.66 -6.57
C GLU A 48 -15.20 -4.70 -5.89
N TRP A 49 -14.26 -5.24 -5.12
CA TRP A 49 -13.25 -4.44 -4.42
C TRP A 49 -12.07 -4.05 -5.30
N GLU A 50 -11.72 -4.84 -6.32
CA GLU A 50 -10.71 -4.47 -7.32
C GLU A 50 -11.12 -3.20 -8.08
N GLN A 51 -12.40 -3.04 -8.40
CA GLN A 51 -12.91 -1.79 -9.00
C GLN A 51 -12.74 -0.57 -8.08
N LYS A 52 -12.56 -0.80 -6.77
CA LYS A 52 -12.36 0.22 -5.74
C LYS A 52 -10.88 0.42 -5.38
N ASP A 53 -9.94 -0.17 -6.13
CA ASP A 53 -8.49 -0.05 -5.85
C ASP A 53 -8.08 1.43 -5.72
N PRO A 54 -7.53 1.83 -4.55
CA PRO A 54 -7.15 3.22 -4.29
C PRO A 54 -6.04 3.74 -5.21
N LEU A 55 -5.12 2.89 -5.68
CA LEU A 55 -4.06 3.27 -6.61
C LEU A 55 -4.62 3.59 -7.99
N VAL A 56 -5.52 2.74 -8.50
CA VAL A 56 -6.18 2.95 -9.80
C VAL A 56 -7.05 4.20 -9.74
N ARG A 57 -7.86 4.35 -8.69
CA ARG A 57 -8.73 5.52 -8.49
C ARG A 57 -7.94 6.82 -8.37
N MET A 58 -6.85 6.82 -7.60
CA MET A 58 -5.99 7.99 -7.46
C MET A 58 -5.32 8.34 -8.79
N ASN A 59 -4.83 7.36 -9.53
CA ASN A 59 -4.22 7.62 -10.84
C ASN A 59 -5.24 8.27 -11.80
N LYS A 60 -6.45 7.71 -11.93
CA LYS A 60 -7.52 8.29 -12.76
C LYS A 60 -7.86 9.72 -12.34
N TYR A 61 -7.96 9.99 -11.04
CA TYR A 61 -8.20 11.34 -10.52
C TYR A 61 -7.10 12.32 -10.93
N LEU A 62 -5.83 11.93 -10.80
CA LEU A 62 -4.70 12.79 -11.18
C LEU A 62 -4.61 13.01 -12.70
N GLU A 63 -4.88 11.98 -13.50
CA GLU A 63 -4.97 12.09 -14.97
C GLU A 63 -6.07 13.08 -15.37
N ALA A 64 -7.26 12.98 -14.80
CA ALA A 64 -8.37 13.91 -15.05
C ALA A 64 -8.06 15.36 -14.63
N LYS A 65 -7.13 15.55 -13.69
CA LYS A 65 -6.64 16.87 -13.27
C LYS A 65 -5.44 17.38 -14.09
N GLY A 66 -4.97 16.63 -15.10
CA GLY A 66 -3.78 16.96 -15.89
C GLY A 66 -2.47 16.82 -15.10
N LEU A 67 -2.50 16.20 -13.91
CA LEU A 67 -1.34 15.99 -13.04
C LEU A 67 -0.70 14.61 -13.25
N GLY A 68 -1.49 13.65 -13.74
CA GLY A 68 -1.08 12.27 -14.00
C GLY A 68 -0.46 12.12 -15.38
N ALA A 69 0.85 11.83 -15.43
CA ALA A 69 1.49 11.35 -16.65
C ALA A 69 1.79 9.85 -16.49
N LYS A 70 1.28 9.00 -17.38
CA LYS A 70 1.52 7.54 -17.38
C LYS A 70 3.02 7.19 -17.24
N ASN A 71 3.90 8.03 -17.80
CA ASN A 71 5.35 7.90 -17.69
C ASN A 71 5.88 8.13 -16.25
N LYS A 72 5.24 8.99 -15.45
CA LYS A 72 5.62 9.24 -14.05
C LYS A 72 5.35 8.01 -13.17
N VAL A 73 4.19 7.38 -13.32
CA VAL A 73 3.86 6.16 -12.56
C VAL A 73 4.83 5.04 -12.91
N LYS A 74 5.04 4.74 -14.20
CA LYS A 74 6.02 3.72 -14.65
C LYS A 74 7.43 4.00 -14.13
N LYS A 75 7.88 5.27 -14.18
CA LYS A 75 9.19 5.69 -13.65
C LYS A 75 9.28 5.47 -12.15
N SER A 76 8.23 5.80 -11.40
CA SER A 76 8.15 5.58 -9.96
C SER A 76 8.23 4.09 -9.62
N THR A 77 7.44 3.24 -10.28
CA THR A 77 7.47 1.78 -10.08
C THR A 77 8.87 1.21 -10.34
N LYS A 78 9.51 1.60 -11.46
CA LYS A 78 10.88 1.15 -11.77
C LYS A 78 11.89 1.61 -10.71
N HIS A 79 11.74 2.84 -10.20
CA HIS A 79 12.61 3.37 -9.16
C HIS A 79 12.46 2.59 -7.85
N VAL A 80 11.22 2.34 -7.41
CA VAL A 80 10.92 1.58 -6.19
C VAL A 80 11.47 0.16 -6.30
N ASN A 81 11.20 -0.55 -7.40
CA ASN A 81 11.70 -1.92 -7.61
C ASN A 81 13.23 -1.99 -7.58
N ARG A 82 13.91 -1.03 -8.20
CA ARG A 82 15.39 -0.96 -8.16
C ARG A 82 15.90 -0.76 -6.74
N LYS A 83 15.24 0.07 -5.94
CA LYS A 83 15.62 0.33 -4.53
C LYS A 83 15.40 -0.93 -3.68
N SER A 84 14.27 -1.60 -3.83
CA SER A 84 13.98 -2.85 -3.13
C SER A 84 15.00 -3.94 -3.45
N ASN A 85 15.31 -4.16 -4.74
CA ASN A 85 16.29 -5.16 -5.16
C ASN A 85 17.69 -4.86 -4.61
N LYS A 86 18.10 -3.58 -4.59
CA LYS A 86 19.38 -3.17 -4.00
C LYS A 86 19.44 -3.48 -2.50
N GLN A 87 18.36 -3.23 -1.77
CA GLN A 87 18.27 -3.52 -0.33
C GLN A 87 18.32 -5.03 -0.06
N LEU A 88 17.62 -5.85 -0.85
CA LEU A 88 17.67 -7.31 -0.76
C LEU A 88 19.10 -7.85 -0.97
N LEU A 89 19.81 -7.35 -1.99
CA LEU A 89 21.20 -7.74 -2.24
C LEU A 89 22.14 -7.34 -1.09
N GLN A 90 21.92 -6.18 -0.47
CA GLN A 90 22.72 -5.73 0.66
C GLN A 90 22.49 -6.60 1.91
N LEU A 91 21.23 -6.97 2.17
CA LEU A 91 20.87 -7.90 3.25
C LEU A 91 21.52 -9.28 3.02
N GLY A 92 21.45 -9.83 1.81
CA GLY A 92 22.07 -11.12 1.48
C GLY A 92 23.59 -11.14 1.66
N LYS A 93 24.28 -10.03 1.38
CA LYS A 93 25.73 -9.91 1.65
C LYS A 93 26.06 -9.90 3.15
N LEU A 94 25.20 -9.26 3.96
CA LEU A 94 25.37 -9.20 5.42
C LEU A 94 25.13 -10.56 6.09
N THR A 95 24.14 -11.34 5.62
CA THR A 95 23.88 -12.69 6.13
C THR A 95 25.02 -13.65 5.80
N ASN A 96 25.54 -13.61 4.58
CA ASN A 96 26.66 -14.47 4.16
C ASN A 96 27.96 -14.17 4.93
N LYS A 97 28.23 -12.88 5.22
CA LYS A 97 29.41 -12.49 6.00
C LYS A 97 29.37 -13.00 7.45
N LYS A 98 28.19 -13.03 8.09
CA LYS A 98 28.03 -13.58 9.45
C LYS A 98 28.25 -15.11 9.49
N SER A 99 27.83 -15.82 8.44
CA SER A 99 28.01 -17.27 8.32
C SER A 99 29.48 -17.72 8.14
N GLN A 100 30.38 -16.84 7.68
CA GLN A 100 31.79 -17.15 7.46
C GLN A 100 32.69 -16.78 8.65
N THR A 101 32.14 -16.11 9.66
CA THR A 101 32.87 -15.64 10.85
C THR A 101 32.39 -16.31 12.15
N SER A 102 31.64 -17.41 12.04
CA SER A 102 31.18 -18.25 13.15
C SER A 102 31.71 -19.67 12.99
#